data_AF-J0CQL5-F1
#
_entry.id   AF-J0CQL5-F1
#
_cell.length_a   1.000
_cell.length_b   1.000
_cell.length_c   1.000
_cell.angle_alpha   90.00
_cell.angle_beta   90.00
_cell.angle_gamma   90.00
#
_symmetry.space_group_name_H-M   'P 1'
#
loop_
_entity.id
_entity.type
_entity.pdbx_description
1 polymer ?
#
loop_
_entity_poly.entity_id
_entity_poly.type
_entity_poly.pdbx_seq_one_letter_code
_entity_poly.pdbx_strand_id
1 'polypeptide(L)'
;MKGRPRIHEDSKARKRSYYARNVERERQKARERWHSRKSRKQKKEALEADCRAAACARARCLPLSAQLLGPGMRVTAETIGGLWARLQDDLRAWRLQPSDRHELEHVTSTVLDLDRVNMPAAELCAVLQPRMDILHGVAEVASAAAAVSWSLDPDRAMMEGSVWGMYNELVNLARGLLQCLQEIVTLHRDDPHLLRSRSADQTLTWHSLF
;
A
#
# COMPACT_ATOMS: atom_id res chain seq x y z
N MET A 1 -42.20 32.06 -49.26
CA MET A 1 -41.58 31.57 -48.01
C MET A 1 -42.64 30.80 -47.19
N LYS A 2 -42.55 29.48 -47.08
CA LYS A 2 -43.49 28.67 -46.28
C LYS A 2 -43.18 28.88 -44.79
N GLY A 3 -44.07 29.55 -44.07
CA GLY A 3 -43.95 29.76 -42.62
C GLY A 3 -44.01 28.44 -41.86
N ARG A 4 -43.15 28.26 -40.86
CA ARG A 4 -43.15 27.05 -40.01
C ARG A 4 -44.52 26.87 -39.34
N PRO A 5 -45.10 25.66 -39.34
CA PRO A 5 -46.39 25.41 -38.69
C PRO A 5 -46.28 25.68 -37.19
N ARG A 6 -47.30 26.35 -36.63
CA ARG A 6 -47.41 26.57 -35.18
C ARG A 6 -47.66 25.23 -34.50
N ILE A 7 -46.71 24.81 -33.68
CA ILE A 7 -46.70 23.51 -32.97
C ILE A 7 -47.82 23.42 -31.90
N HIS A 8 -48.41 24.55 -31.48
CA HIS A 8 -49.47 24.59 -30.48
C HIS A 8 -50.57 25.58 -30.87
N GLU A 9 -51.81 25.09 -30.90
CA GLU A 9 -53.01 25.84 -31.32
C GLU A 9 -53.51 26.83 -30.25
N ASP A 10 -53.27 26.55 -28.95
CA ASP A 10 -53.69 27.39 -27.82
C ASP A 10 -52.53 27.63 -26.82
N SER A 11 -52.50 28.82 -26.21
CA SER A 11 -51.61 29.23 -25.12
C SER A 11 -51.64 28.25 -23.94
N LYS A 12 -52.83 27.70 -23.62
CA LYS A 12 -52.98 26.68 -22.57
C LYS A 12 -52.24 25.39 -22.91
N ALA A 13 -52.31 24.91 -24.16
CA ALA A 13 -51.61 23.71 -24.60
C ALA A 13 -50.08 23.88 -24.56
N ARG A 14 -49.59 25.07 -24.93
CA ARG A 14 -48.18 25.44 -24.81
C ARG A 14 -47.70 25.47 -23.35
N LYS A 15 -48.50 26.02 -22.42
CA LYS A 15 -48.18 26.01 -20.99
C LYS A 15 -48.12 24.59 -20.43
N ARG A 16 -49.10 23.73 -20.77
CA ARG A 16 -49.09 22.31 -20.36
C ARG A 16 -47.85 21.57 -20.88
N SER A 17 -47.50 21.74 -22.15
CA SER A 17 -46.31 21.10 -22.74
C SER A 17 -45.00 21.62 -22.14
N TYR A 18 -44.95 22.89 -21.74
CA TYR A 18 -43.82 23.46 -21.02
C TYR A 18 -43.67 22.86 -19.62
N TYR A 19 -44.74 22.85 -18.81
CA TYR A 19 -44.69 22.29 -17.46
C TYR A 19 -44.40 20.78 -17.45
N ALA A 20 -44.97 20.02 -18.39
CA ALA A 20 -44.66 18.60 -18.54
C ALA A 20 -43.16 18.36 -18.80
N ARG A 21 -42.56 19.14 -19.71
CA ARG A 21 -41.11 19.08 -19.96
C ARG A 21 -40.28 19.51 -18.75
N ASN A 22 -40.75 20.50 -17.99
CA ASN A 22 -40.03 20.95 -16.81
C ASN A 22 -40.07 19.90 -15.68
N VAL A 23 -41.23 19.26 -15.47
CA VAL A 23 -41.37 18.13 -14.53
C VAL A 23 -40.46 16.97 -14.91
N GLU A 24 -40.37 16.63 -16.20
CA GLU A 24 -39.49 15.55 -16.65
C GLU A 24 -38.01 15.90 -16.47
N ARG A 25 -37.60 17.14 -16.75
CA ARG A 25 -36.23 17.60 -16.45
C ARG A 25 -35.91 17.53 -14.96
N GLU A 26 -36.83 17.92 -14.09
CA GLU A 26 -36.62 17.83 -12.64
C GLU A 26 -36.55 16.37 -12.15
N ARG A 27 -37.37 15.48 -12.72
CA ARG A 27 -37.25 14.03 -12.47
C ARG A 27 -35.91 13.48 -12.93
N GLN A 28 -35.43 13.88 -14.09
CA GLN A 28 -34.12 13.47 -14.61
C GLN A 28 -32.98 13.96 -13.70
N LYS A 29 -32.98 15.24 -13.32
CA LYS A 29 -32.01 15.79 -12.35
C LYS A 29 -32.06 15.06 -11.01
N ALA A 30 -33.25 14.71 -10.52
CA ALA A 30 -33.40 13.95 -9.29
C ALA A 30 -32.78 12.55 -9.39
N ARG A 31 -33.01 11.84 -10.52
CA ARG A 31 -32.38 10.55 -10.81
C ARG A 31 -30.86 10.67 -10.87
N GLU A 32 -30.34 11.67 -11.58
CA GLU A 32 -28.89 11.92 -11.69
C GLU A 32 -28.26 12.19 -10.31
N ARG A 33 -28.89 13.02 -9.46
CA ARG A 33 -28.44 13.26 -8.08
C ARG A 33 -28.46 11.98 -7.26
N TRP A 34 -29.50 11.16 -7.39
CA TRP A 34 -29.60 9.88 -6.70
C TRP A 34 -28.49 8.91 -7.14
N HIS A 35 -28.27 8.74 -8.45
CA HIS A 35 -27.20 7.92 -9.00
C HIS A 35 -25.81 8.42 -8.58
N SER A 36 -25.59 9.74 -8.56
CA SER A 36 -24.34 10.35 -8.10
C SER A 36 -24.09 10.06 -6.62
N ARG A 37 -25.09 10.22 -5.75
CA ARG A 37 -25.00 9.87 -4.32
C ARG A 37 -24.73 8.37 -4.13
N LYS A 38 -25.42 7.51 -4.88
CA LYS A 38 -25.24 6.06 -4.83
C LYS A 38 -23.83 5.65 -5.27
N SER A 39 -23.33 6.20 -6.37
CA SER A 39 -21.98 5.94 -6.87
C SER A 39 -20.92 6.40 -5.87
N ARG A 40 -21.07 7.59 -5.27
CA ARG A 40 -20.17 8.08 -4.22
C ARG A 40 -20.16 7.16 -2.99
N LYS A 41 -21.35 6.70 -2.56
CA LYS A 41 -21.47 5.75 -1.44
C LYS A 41 -20.76 4.43 -1.76
N GLN A 42 -21.00 3.85 -2.94
CA GLN A 42 -20.35 2.62 -3.38
C GLN A 42 -18.82 2.76 -3.45
N LYS A 43 -18.30 3.88 -3.98
CA LYS A 43 -16.86 4.15 -4.00
C LYS A 43 -16.26 4.21 -2.60
N LYS A 44 -16.96 4.86 -1.65
CA LYS A 44 -16.52 4.91 -0.25
C LYS A 44 -16.52 3.53 0.40
N GLU A 45 -17.58 2.74 0.19
CA GLU A 45 -17.69 1.38 0.72
C GLU A 45 -16.61 0.45 0.15
N ALA A 46 -16.30 0.56 -1.15
CA ALA A 46 -15.22 -0.18 -1.78
C ALA A 46 -13.86 0.18 -1.16
N LEU A 47 -13.55 1.47 -1.02
CA LEU A 47 -12.32 1.93 -0.39
C LEU A 47 -12.19 1.46 1.07
N GLU A 48 -13.27 1.49 1.85
CA GLU A 48 -13.29 0.97 3.21
C GLU A 48 -13.11 -0.56 3.27
N ALA A 49 -13.62 -1.30 2.27
CA ALA A 49 -13.39 -2.74 2.16
C ALA A 49 -11.92 -3.03 1.83
N ASP A 50 -11.33 -2.29 0.89
CA ASP A 50 -9.92 -2.43 0.51
C ASP A 50 -8.98 -2.11 1.69
N CYS A 51 -9.25 -1.02 2.43
CA CYS A 51 -8.50 -0.69 3.64
C CYS A 51 -8.56 -1.79 4.70
N ARG A 52 -9.74 -2.42 4.89
CA ARG A 52 -9.90 -3.54 5.83
C ARG A 52 -9.14 -4.78 5.36
N ALA A 53 -9.22 -5.10 4.07
CA ALA A 53 -8.49 -6.23 3.50
C ALA A 53 -6.96 -6.04 3.67
N ALA A 54 -6.44 -4.84 3.42
CA ALA A 54 -5.04 -4.51 3.63
C ALA A 54 -4.63 -4.60 5.11
N ALA A 55 -5.47 -4.13 6.04
CA ALA A 55 -5.22 -4.29 7.48
C ALA A 55 -5.19 -5.76 7.91
N CYS A 56 -6.13 -6.58 7.41
CA CYS A 56 -6.15 -8.02 7.68
C CYS A 56 -4.92 -8.73 7.09
N ALA A 57 -4.49 -8.37 5.88
CA ALA A 57 -3.28 -8.91 5.28
C ALA A 57 -2.05 -8.60 6.15
N ARG A 58 -1.88 -7.33 6.55
CA ARG A 58 -0.80 -6.92 7.46
C ARG A 58 -0.84 -7.62 8.81
N ALA A 59 -2.03 -7.77 9.40
CA ALA A 59 -2.17 -8.45 10.67
C ALA A 59 -1.71 -9.92 10.64
N ARG A 60 -1.80 -10.58 9.47
CA ARG A 60 -1.25 -11.93 9.28
C ARG A 60 0.27 -11.95 9.20
N CYS A 61 0.87 -10.93 8.59
CA CYS A 61 2.32 -10.83 8.40
C CYS A 61 3.02 -10.27 9.66
N LEU A 62 2.32 -9.49 10.49
CA LEU A 62 2.85 -8.82 11.68
C LEU A 62 2.09 -9.26 12.93
N PRO A 63 2.16 -10.54 13.33
CA PRO A 63 1.33 -11.08 14.39
C PRO A 63 1.57 -10.40 15.75
N LEU A 64 2.79 -9.97 16.06
CA LEU A 64 3.10 -9.35 17.36
C LEU A 64 2.57 -7.92 17.43
N SER A 65 2.71 -7.16 16.34
CA SER A 65 2.12 -5.83 16.21
C SER A 65 0.60 -5.89 16.19
N ALA A 66 0.01 -6.91 15.55
CA ALA A 66 -1.43 -7.11 15.51
C ALA A 66 -2.04 -7.39 16.89
N GLN A 67 -1.32 -8.06 17.79
CA GLN A 67 -1.76 -8.25 19.17
C GLN A 67 -1.91 -6.91 19.92
N LEU A 68 -1.04 -5.94 19.63
CA LEU A 68 -1.09 -4.62 20.26
C LEU A 68 -2.10 -3.67 19.58
N LEU A 69 -2.12 -3.64 18.24
CA LEU A 69 -2.91 -2.70 17.45
C LEU A 69 -4.34 -3.18 17.15
N GLY A 70 -4.62 -4.46 17.39
CA GLY A 70 -5.87 -5.10 17.05
C GLY A 70 -6.07 -5.31 15.53
N PRO A 71 -7.25 -5.81 15.12
CA PRO A 71 -7.51 -6.22 13.73
C PRO A 71 -7.49 -5.08 12.72
N GLY A 72 -7.68 -3.83 13.19
CA GLY A 72 -7.62 -2.64 12.35
C GLY A 72 -6.20 -2.15 12.08
N MET A 73 -5.18 -2.71 12.73
CA MET A 73 -3.78 -2.26 12.66
C MET A 73 -3.66 -0.74 12.83
N ARG A 74 -4.44 -0.16 13.76
CA ARG A 74 -4.51 1.30 13.95
C ARG A 74 -3.52 1.73 15.01
N VAL A 75 -2.59 2.59 14.62
CA VAL A 75 -1.64 3.19 15.55
C VAL A 75 -2.30 4.37 16.28
N THR A 76 -2.24 4.36 17.60
CA THR A 76 -2.73 5.42 18.49
C THR A 76 -1.62 5.86 19.44
N ALA A 77 -1.82 7.01 20.10
CA ALA A 77 -0.87 7.53 21.09
C ALA A 77 -0.51 6.52 22.19
N GLU A 78 -1.50 5.74 22.65
CA GLU A 78 -1.33 4.74 23.71
C GLU A 78 -0.48 3.55 23.25
N THR A 79 -0.55 3.17 21.98
CA THR A 79 0.17 2.01 21.44
C THR A 79 1.63 2.30 21.11
N ILE A 80 2.00 3.58 20.92
CA ILE A 80 3.34 3.99 20.44
C ILE A 80 4.46 3.46 21.34
N GLY A 81 4.30 3.51 22.66
CA GLY A 81 5.37 3.11 23.59
C GLY A 81 5.74 1.62 23.48
N GLY A 82 4.77 0.75 23.21
CA GLY A 82 4.99 -0.69 23.08
C GLY A 82 5.21 -1.19 21.65
N LEU A 83 4.84 -0.40 20.64
CA LEU A 83 4.81 -0.83 19.25
C LEU A 83 6.23 -1.03 18.67
N TRP A 84 7.20 -0.24 19.09
CA TRP A 84 8.58 -0.33 18.61
C TRP A 84 9.17 -1.74 18.77
N ALA A 85 9.12 -2.28 19.98
CA ALA A 85 9.66 -3.61 20.27
C ALA A 85 8.94 -4.70 19.44
N ARG A 86 7.61 -4.59 19.31
CA ARG A 86 6.81 -5.55 18.53
C ARG A 86 7.16 -5.51 17.04
N LEU A 87 7.33 -4.32 16.47
CA LEU A 87 7.75 -4.18 15.07
C LEU A 87 9.17 -4.68 14.85
N GLN A 88 10.09 -4.51 15.81
CA GLN A 88 11.42 -5.10 15.70
C GLN A 88 11.36 -6.63 15.72
N ASP A 89 10.53 -7.21 16.58
CA ASP A 89 10.37 -8.67 16.65
C ASP A 89 9.68 -9.22 15.39
N ASP A 90 8.63 -8.56 14.89
CA ASP A 90 8.00 -8.92 13.61
C ASP A 90 8.98 -8.75 12.45
N LEU A 91 9.79 -7.68 12.46
CA LEU A 91 10.82 -7.48 11.47
C LEU A 91 11.77 -8.67 11.49
N ARG A 92 12.32 -9.08 12.64
CA ARG A 92 13.23 -10.25 12.73
C ARG A 92 12.68 -11.53 12.07
N ALA A 93 11.36 -11.71 11.99
CA ALA A 93 10.74 -12.84 11.30
C ALA A 93 10.93 -12.83 9.77
N TRP A 94 11.37 -11.71 9.18
CA TRP A 94 11.69 -11.60 7.75
C TRP A 94 12.90 -12.45 7.36
N ARG A 95 13.83 -12.67 8.29
CA ARG A 95 15.10 -13.37 8.09
C ARG A 95 15.15 -14.71 8.80
N LEU A 96 15.89 -15.64 8.21
CA LEU A 96 16.30 -16.93 8.79
C LEU A 96 17.77 -16.91 9.21
N GLN A 97 18.56 -16.01 8.64
CA GLN A 97 19.98 -15.82 8.92
C GLN A 97 20.22 -14.85 10.09
N PRO A 98 21.44 -14.84 10.68
CA PRO A 98 21.74 -14.02 11.86
C PRO A 98 21.70 -12.50 11.62
N SER A 99 21.92 -12.05 10.38
CA SER A 99 21.88 -10.63 10.03
C SER A 99 21.22 -10.39 8.67
N ASP A 100 20.78 -9.16 8.44
CA ASP A 100 20.12 -8.75 7.21
C ASP A 100 21.03 -8.92 5.98
N ARG A 101 22.32 -8.63 6.14
CA ARG A 101 23.35 -8.89 5.12
C ARG A 101 23.44 -10.37 4.75
N HIS A 102 23.61 -11.26 5.74
CA HIS A 102 23.69 -12.69 5.49
C HIS A 102 22.40 -13.25 4.88
N GLU A 103 21.24 -12.70 5.24
CA GLU A 103 19.97 -13.07 4.63
C GLU A 103 19.94 -12.72 3.13
N LEU A 104 20.37 -11.51 2.77
CA LEU A 104 20.39 -11.05 1.38
C LEU A 104 21.43 -11.82 0.54
N GLU A 105 22.60 -12.11 1.11
CA GLU A 105 23.60 -13.00 0.52
C GLU A 105 23.01 -14.39 0.26
N HIS A 106 22.34 -14.97 1.25
CA HIS A 106 21.71 -16.28 1.14
C HIS A 106 20.58 -16.30 0.09
N VAL A 107 19.71 -15.29 0.07
CA VAL A 107 18.65 -15.16 -0.94
C VAL A 107 19.25 -15.03 -2.33
N THR A 108 20.24 -14.17 -2.51
CA THR A 108 20.91 -13.95 -3.81
C THR A 108 21.55 -15.25 -4.31
N SER A 109 22.28 -15.96 -3.45
CA SER A 109 22.86 -17.27 -3.81
C SER A 109 21.80 -18.28 -4.20
N THR A 110 20.71 -18.37 -3.41
CA THR A 110 19.63 -19.32 -3.67
C THR A 110 18.98 -19.04 -5.03
N VAL A 111 18.73 -17.77 -5.35
CA VAL A 111 18.16 -17.36 -6.65
C VAL A 111 19.09 -17.73 -7.81
N LEU A 112 20.39 -17.50 -7.66
CA LEU A 112 21.39 -17.86 -8.67
C LEU A 112 21.53 -19.38 -8.86
N ASP A 113 21.29 -20.17 -7.82
CA ASP A 113 21.25 -21.64 -7.92
C ASP A 113 19.95 -22.11 -8.58
N LEU A 114 18.82 -21.46 -8.29
CA LEU A 114 17.51 -21.75 -8.89
C LEU A 114 17.44 -21.41 -10.39
N ASP A 115 18.20 -20.42 -10.83
CA ASP A 115 18.43 -20.12 -12.25
C ASP A 115 18.97 -21.35 -13.00
N ARG A 116 19.82 -22.17 -12.38
CA ARG A 116 20.38 -23.38 -13.00
C ARG A 116 19.32 -24.44 -13.30
N VAL A 117 18.21 -24.44 -12.57
CA VAL A 117 17.07 -25.35 -12.78
C VAL A 117 15.93 -24.71 -13.57
N ASN A 118 16.14 -23.53 -14.14
CA ASN A 118 15.15 -22.75 -14.90
C ASN A 118 13.84 -22.51 -14.11
N MET A 119 13.95 -22.17 -12.82
CA MET A 119 12.77 -21.83 -12.02
C MET A 119 12.04 -20.61 -12.63
N PRO A 120 10.71 -20.67 -12.84
CA PRO A 120 9.95 -19.51 -13.29
C PRO A 120 10.01 -18.35 -12.29
N ALA A 121 10.16 -17.12 -12.79
CA ALA A 121 10.18 -15.92 -11.94
C ALA A 121 8.92 -15.78 -11.06
N ALA A 122 7.77 -16.28 -11.51
CA ALA A 122 6.52 -16.29 -10.73
C ALA A 122 6.63 -17.16 -9.47
N GLU A 123 7.32 -18.30 -9.55
CA GLU A 123 7.57 -19.17 -8.40
C GLU A 123 8.55 -18.51 -7.43
N LEU A 124 9.61 -17.89 -7.94
CA LEU A 124 10.53 -17.11 -7.11
C LEU A 124 9.80 -15.98 -6.37
N CYS A 125 8.94 -15.23 -7.08
CA CYS A 125 8.10 -14.20 -6.45
C CYS A 125 7.26 -14.80 -5.33
N ALA A 126 6.59 -15.93 -5.56
CA ALA A 126 5.77 -16.59 -4.54
C ALA A 126 6.59 -17.00 -3.29
N VAL A 127 7.83 -17.46 -3.47
CA VAL A 127 8.74 -17.81 -2.36
C VAL A 127 9.16 -16.59 -1.55
N LEU A 128 9.45 -15.46 -2.22
CA LEU A 128 9.92 -14.24 -1.56
C LEU A 128 8.78 -13.33 -1.07
N GLN A 129 7.55 -13.52 -1.57
CA GLN A 129 6.40 -12.67 -1.25
C GLN A 129 6.14 -12.54 0.25
N PRO A 130 6.14 -13.62 1.07
CA PRO A 130 5.88 -13.48 2.51
C PRO A 130 6.89 -12.56 3.22
N ARG A 131 8.15 -12.58 2.77
CA ARG A 131 9.20 -11.72 3.33
C ARG A 131 9.02 -10.26 2.90
N MET A 132 8.67 -10.04 1.63
CA MET A 132 8.31 -8.72 1.13
C MET A 132 7.09 -8.15 1.86
N ASP A 133 6.08 -8.98 2.15
CA ASP A 133 4.87 -8.57 2.88
C ASP A 133 5.18 -8.14 4.33
N ILE A 134 6.10 -8.84 5.01
CA ILE A 134 6.59 -8.44 6.34
C ILE A 134 7.27 -7.07 6.26
N LEU A 135 8.24 -6.91 5.36
CA LEU A 135 9.01 -5.65 5.23
C LEU A 135 8.09 -4.47 4.86
N HIS A 136 7.18 -4.69 3.91
CA HIS A 136 6.18 -3.70 3.53
C HIS A 136 5.26 -3.35 4.70
N GLY A 137 4.75 -4.35 5.41
CA GLY A 137 3.91 -4.16 6.59
C GLY A 137 4.62 -3.35 7.68
N VAL A 138 5.87 -3.69 8.01
CA VAL A 138 6.67 -2.97 9.01
C VAL A 138 6.84 -1.52 8.58
N ALA A 139 7.20 -1.26 7.32
CA ALA A 139 7.37 0.09 6.81
C ALA A 139 6.07 0.93 6.90
N GLU A 140 4.91 0.36 6.57
CA GLU A 140 3.63 1.07 6.68
C GLU A 140 3.26 1.38 8.13
N VAL A 141 3.36 0.39 9.03
CA VAL A 141 2.98 0.57 10.44
C VAL A 141 3.95 1.51 11.16
N ALA A 142 5.25 1.38 10.91
CA ALA A 142 6.25 2.30 11.44
C ALA A 142 6.05 3.73 10.91
N SER A 143 5.68 3.90 9.63
CA SER A 143 5.37 5.23 9.08
C SER A 143 4.16 5.86 9.74
N ALA A 144 3.10 5.08 9.99
CA ALA A 144 1.94 5.55 10.74
C ALA A 144 2.32 5.93 12.20
N ALA A 145 3.18 5.13 12.84
CA ALA A 145 3.68 5.43 14.18
C ALA A 145 4.54 6.68 14.23
N ALA A 146 5.39 6.92 13.22
CA ALA A 146 6.15 8.15 13.10
C ALA A 146 5.21 9.36 12.96
N ALA A 147 4.17 9.26 12.12
CA ALA A 147 3.20 10.34 11.95
C ALA A 147 2.45 10.68 13.24
N VAL A 148 2.02 9.67 14.01
CA VAL A 148 1.37 9.90 15.31
C VAL A 148 2.38 10.46 16.32
N SER A 149 3.62 9.96 16.36
CA SER A 149 4.68 10.48 17.25
C SER A 149 4.97 11.95 16.98
N TRP A 150 5.06 12.34 15.70
CA TRP A 150 5.20 13.73 15.27
C TRP A 150 4.05 14.61 15.77
N SER A 151 2.81 14.10 15.68
CA SER A 151 1.63 14.85 16.11
C SER A 151 1.52 15.06 17.62
N LEU A 152 2.17 14.19 18.42
CA LEU A 152 2.16 14.28 19.88
C LEU A 152 3.20 15.26 20.41
N ASP A 153 4.40 15.26 19.84
CA ASP A 153 5.50 16.11 20.29
C ASP A 153 6.39 16.53 19.10
N PRO A 154 5.95 17.54 18.32
CA PRO A 154 6.68 17.97 17.12
C PRO A 154 8.03 18.60 17.45
N ASP A 155 8.16 19.27 18.60
CA ASP A 155 9.38 19.95 19.01
C ASP A 155 10.50 18.96 19.34
N ARG A 156 10.16 17.81 19.93
CA ARG A 156 11.12 16.73 20.21
C ARG A 156 11.33 15.77 19.05
N ALA A 157 10.43 15.75 18.06
CA ALA A 157 10.52 14.80 16.95
C ALA A 157 11.83 14.92 16.17
N MET A 158 12.38 16.12 16.03
CA MET A 158 13.64 16.36 15.30
C MET A 158 14.92 16.13 16.13
N MET A 159 14.79 15.74 17.41
CA MET A 159 15.95 15.45 18.26
C MET A 159 16.50 14.05 17.99
N GLU A 160 17.82 13.89 18.18
CA GLU A 160 18.48 12.59 18.11
C GLU A 160 17.90 11.63 19.16
N GLY A 161 17.62 10.39 18.76
CA GLY A 161 17.01 9.39 19.63
C GLY A 161 15.52 9.63 19.96
N SER A 162 14.86 10.55 19.25
CA SER A 162 13.42 10.74 19.42
C SER A 162 12.63 9.51 18.97
N VAL A 163 11.43 9.32 19.54
CA VAL A 163 10.52 8.22 19.15
C VAL A 163 10.17 8.31 17.66
N TRP A 164 9.99 9.53 17.14
CA TRP A 164 9.80 9.74 15.69
C TRP A 164 11.01 9.27 14.88
N GLY A 165 12.22 9.64 15.31
CA GLY A 165 13.47 9.29 14.65
C GLY A 165 13.65 7.77 14.60
N MET A 166 13.41 7.08 15.71
CA MET A 166 13.43 5.62 15.78
C MET A 166 12.48 5.00 14.76
N TYR A 167 11.21 5.39 14.73
CA TYR A 167 10.27 4.87 13.73
C TYR A 167 10.68 5.19 12.30
N ASN A 168 11.24 6.37 12.03
CA ASN A 168 11.69 6.76 10.71
C ASN A 168 12.91 5.94 10.25
N GLU A 169 13.84 5.65 11.14
CA GLU A 169 14.95 4.72 10.88
C GLU A 169 14.44 3.31 10.53
N LEU A 170 13.45 2.81 11.26
CA LEU A 170 12.84 1.52 10.98
C LEU A 170 12.11 1.50 9.63
N VAL A 171 11.44 2.59 9.26
CA VAL A 171 10.85 2.76 7.92
C VAL A 171 11.93 2.67 6.84
N ASN A 172 13.03 3.40 7.02
CA ASN A 172 14.12 3.43 6.04
C ASN A 172 14.78 2.06 5.90
N LEU A 173 15.03 1.38 7.03
CA LEU A 173 15.57 0.02 7.04
C LEU A 173 14.64 -0.95 6.30
N ALA A 174 13.37 -1.01 6.68
CA ALA A 174 12.42 -1.94 6.06
C ALA A 174 12.22 -1.68 4.56
N ARG A 175 12.18 -0.40 4.13
CA ARG A 175 12.11 -0.03 2.71
C ARG A 175 13.38 -0.38 1.95
N GLY A 176 14.55 -0.14 2.54
CA GLY A 176 15.83 -0.49 1.93
C GLY A 176 15.94 -1.99 1.70
N LEU A 177 15.58 -2.81 2.69
CA LEU A 177 15.54 -4.26 2.56
C LEU A 177 14.52 -4.72 1.50
N LEU A 178 13.33 -4.12 1.48
CA LEU A 178 12.31 -4.41 0.47
C LEU A 178 12.81 -4.11 -0.94
N GLN A 179 13.45 -2.96 -1.14
CA GLN A 179 14.05 -2.57 -2.41
C GLN A 179 15.12 -3.59 -2.85
N CYS A 180 15.93 -4.09 -1.93
CA CYS A 180 16.95 -5.10 -2.25
C CYS A 180 16.32 -6.42 -2.73
N LEU A 181 15.25 -6.91 -2.06
CA LEU A 181 14.54 -8.10 -2.53
C LEU A 181 13.86 -7.87 -3.89
N GLN A 182 13.28 -6.68 -4.10
CA GLN A 182 12.66 -6.31 -5.37
C GLN A 182 13.68 -6.21 -6.50
N GLU A 183 14.88 -5.68 -6.23
CA GLU A 183 16.00 -5.65 -7.17
C GLU A 183 16.38 -7.09 -7.58
N ILE A 184 16.57 -8.00 -6.63
CA ILE A 184 16.92 -9.40 -6.92
C ILE A 184 15.86 -10.06 -7.81
N VAL A 185 14.58 -9.92 -7.48
CA VAL A 185 13.47 -10.47 -8.27
C VAL A 185 13.40 -9.86 -9.66
N THR A 186 13.57 -8.54 -9.76
CA THR A 186 13.50 -7.83 -11.05
C THR A 186 14.64 -8.23 -11.95
N LEU A 187 15.88 -8.26 -11.43
CA LEU A 187 17.05 -8.70 -12.18
C LEU A 187 16.90 -10.16 -12.63
N HIS A 188 16.46 -11.06 -11.76
CA HIS A 188 16.24 -12.46 -12.14
C HIS A 188 15.16 -12.61 -13.23
N ARG A 189 14.05 -11.86 -13.12
CA ARG A 189 12.96 -11.91 -14.11
C ARG A 189 13.39 -11.37 -15.47
N ASP A 190 14.16 -10.27 -15.48
CA ASP A 190 14.48 -9.55 -16.71
C ASP A 190 15.72 -10.13 -17.41
N ASP A 191 16.79 -10.45 -16.65
CA ASP A 191 17.99 -11.12 -17.13
C ASP A 191 18.80 -11.77 -15.97
N PRO A 192 18.72 -13.10 -15.79
CA PRO A 192 19.48 -13.80 -14.75
C PRO A 192 21.00 -13.61 -14.83
N HIS A 193 21.56 -13.40 -16.02
CA HIS A 193 22.99 -13.13 -16.19
C HIS A 193 23.39 -11.79 -15.59
N LEU A 194 22.50 -10.79 -15.65
CA LEU A 194 22.73 -9.48 -15.05
C LEU A 194 22.77 -9.57 -13.52
N LEU A 195 21.88 -10.36 -12.90
CA LEU A 195 21.93 -10.61 -11.45
C LEU A 195 23.29 -11.23 -11.06
N ARG A 196 23.77 -12.20 -11.85
CA ARG A 196 25.06 -12.87 -11.61
C ARG A 196 26.23 -11.90 -11.73
N SER A 197 26.27 -11.08 -12.79
CA SER A 197 27.32 -10.06 -12.97
C SER A 197 27.31 -9.08 -11.81
N ARG A 198 26.15 -8.49 -11.48
CA ARG A 198 26.07 -7.48 -10.41
C ARG A 198 26.39 -8.05 -9.04
N SER A 199 26.08 -9.32 -8.79
CA SER A 199 26.49 -10.03 -7.58
C SER A 199 28.01 -10.22 -7.54
N ALA A 200 28.64 -10.61 -8.64
CA ALA A 200 30.10 -10.80 -8.72
C ALA A 200 30.86 -9.46 -8.58
N ASP A 201 30.33 -8.40 -9.19
CA ASP A 201 30.89 -7.05 -9.16
C ASP A 201 30.59 -6.29 -7.86
N GLN A 202 29.85 -6.90 -6.92
CA GLN A 202 29.40 -6.28 -5.66
C GLN A 202 28.62 -4.96 -5.87
N THR A 203 27.82 -4.87 -6.93
CA THR A 203 27.06 -3.66 -7.30
C THR A 203 25.57 -3.74 -6.96
N LEU A 204 25.11 -4.81 -6.32
CA LEU A 204 23.73 -4.87 -5.78
C LEU A 204 23.54 -3.84 -4.67
N THR A 205 22.33 -3.27 -4.56
CA THR A 205 22.02 -2.15 -3.64
C THR A 205 22.43 -2.47 -2.20
N TRP A 206 22.24 -3.71 -1.77
CA TRP A 206 22.53 -4.10 -0.39
C TRP A 206 24.01 -4.10 -0.03
N HIS A 207 24.94 -4.17 -0.99
CA HIS A 207 26.38 -4.02 -0.71
C HIS A 207 26.74 -2.60 -0.27
N SER A 208 25.90 -1.61 -0.61
CA SER A 208 26.08 -0.22 -0.15
C SER A 208 25.37 0.08 1.18
N LEU A 209 24.49 -0.82 1.63
CA LEU A 209 23.73 -0.69 2.87
C LEU A 209 24.50 -1.25 4.10
N PHE A 210 25.46 -2.15 3.88
CA PHE A 210 26.18 -2.90 4.92
C PHE A 210 27.67 -3.05 4.59
#